data_AF-A0AAV8YQT7-F1
#
_entry.id   AF-A0AAV8YQT7-F1
#
_cell.length_a   1.000
_cell.length_b   1.000
_cell.length_c   1.000
_cell.angle_alpha   90.00
_cell.angle_beta   90.00
_cell.angle_gamma   90.00
#
_symmetry.space_group_name_H-M   'P 1'
#
loop_
_entity.id
_entity.type
_entity.pdbx_description
1 polymer ?
#
loop_
_entity_poly.entity_id
_entity_poly.type
_entity_poly.pdbx_seq_one_letter_code
_entity_poly.pdbx_strand_id
1 'polypeptide(L)'
;MIGYGDRTRTQTEVVRLSQEKYPELPLISQGTVGFLDVSVPPDFVPEETSGDVMVPEGGTVKLTCRARGHPEPHVQWRREDGGDIVIKEPAGQRTGGTLGKE
;
A
#
# COMPACT_ATOMS: atom_id res chain seq x y z
N MET A 1 -63.83 37.71 7.83
CA MET A 1 -63.53 36.62 8.78
C MET A 1 -64.25 35.38 8.28
N ILE A 2 -63.66 34.25 7.89
CA ILE A 2 -62.28 33.78 7.72
C ILE A 2 -62.39 32.84 6.50
N GLY A 3 -61.57 33.04 5.46
CA GLY A 3 -61.49 32.07 4.36
C GLY A 3 -60.69 30.86 4.82
N TYR A 4 -61.37 29.74 5.06
CA TYR A 4 -60.69 28.47 5.34
C TYR A 4 -60.31 27.83 4.00
N GLY A 5 -59.05 28.01 3.63
CA GLY A 5 -58.44 27.27 2.53
C GLY A 5 -58.60 25.77 2.78
N ASP A 6 -58.99 25.06 1.73
CA ASP A 6 -59.22 23.62 1.68
C ASP A 6 -58.04 22.87 2.31
N ARG A 7 -58.28 22.27 3.48
CA ARG A 7 -57.25 21.62 4.31
C ARG A 7 -57.51 20.13 4.45
N THR A 8 -57.73 19.47 3.32
CA THR A 8 -57.70 18.00 3.23
C THR A 8 -56.70 17.58 2.15
N ARG A 9 -55.43 17.95 2.33
CA ARG A 9 -54.34 17.36 1.55
C ARG A 9 -54.26 15.88 1.91
N THR A 10 -54.66 15.04 0.97
CA THR A 10 -54.59 13.58 1.15
C THR A 10 -53.13 13.16 1.24
N GLN A 11 -52.86 12.09 2.01
CA GLN A 11 -51.50 11.54 2.15
C GLN A 11 -50.87 11.17 0.79
N THR A 12 -51.70 10.82 -0.19
CA THR A 12 -51.28 10.51 -1.57
C THR A 12 -50.84 11.75 -2.34
N GLU A 13 -51.45 12.92 -2.10
CA GLU A 13 -51.10 14.17 -2.77
C GLU A 13 -49.76 14.72 -2.28
N VAL A 14 -49.49 14.63 -0.96
CA VAL A 14 -48.18 15.02 -0.40
C VAL A 14 -47.05 14.10 -0.89
N VAL A 15 -47.30 12.82 -1.15
CA VAL A 15 -46.32 11.88 -1.76
C VAL A 15 -46.09 12.21 -3.23
N ARG A 16 -47.15 12.46 -4.01
CA ARG A 16 -47.01 12.87 -5.42
C ARG A 16 -46.23 14.18 -5.56
N LEU A 17 -46.55 15.17 -4.74
CA LEU A 17 -45.85 16.46 -4.73
C LEU A 17 -44.39 16.34 -4.25
N SER A 18 -44.05 15.41 -3.37
CA SER A 18 -42.64 15.17 -3.00
C SER A 18 -41.87 14.50 -4.13
N GLN A 19 -42.51 13.61 -4.88
CA GLN A 19 -41.94 12.87 -6.00
C GLN A 19 -41.77 13.76 -7.26
N GLU A 20 -42.72 14.67 -7.52
CA GLU A 20 -42.61 15.69 -8.58
C GLU A 20 -41.62 16.82 -8.24
N LYS A 21 -41.42 17.12 -6.95
CA LYS A 21 -40.48 18.15 -6.51
C LYS A 21 -39.01 17.71 -6.59
N TYR A 22 -38.75 16.39 -6.63
CA TYR A 22 -37.41 15.82 -6.63
C TYR A 22 -37.25 14.59 -7.57
N PRO A 23 -37.60 14.68 -8.86
CA PRO A 23 -37.52 13.54 -9.78
C PRO A 23 -36.09 13.13 -10.13
N GLU A 24 -35.11 14.01 -9.87
CA GLU A 24 -33.71 13.91 -10.29
C GLU A 24 -32.75 14.30 -9.16
N LEU A 25 -33.16 14.21 -7.89
CA LEU A 25 -32.13 14.22 -6.85
C LEU A 25 -31.22 13.04 -7.18
N PRO A 26 -29.90 13.25 -7.39
CA PRO A 26 -29.02 12.13 -7.65
C PRO A 26 -29.27 11.16 -6.51
N LEU A 27 -29.56 9.92 -6.87
CA LEU A 27 -29.43 8.81 -5.95
C LEU A 27 -27.98 8.88 -5.49
N ILE A 28 -27.68 9.64 -4.43
CA ILE A 28 -26.42 9.58 -3.71
C ILE A 28 -26.45 8.26 -2.94
N SER A 29 -26.42 7.20 -3.72
CA SER A 29 -26.10 5.85 -3.33
C SER A 29 -25.76 5.01 -4.57
N GLN A 30 -25.26 5.59 -5.66
CA GLN A 30 -24.28 4.83 -6.45
C GLN A 30 -23.03 4.75 -5.58
N GLY A 31 -23.03 3.77 -4.68
CA GLY A 31 -21.94 3.55 -3.74
C GLY A 31 -20.65 3.37 -4.52
N THR A 32 -19.81 4.40 -4.54
CA THR A 32 -18.46 4.29 -5.06
C THR A 32 -17.66 3.47 -4.08
N VAL A 33 -17.23 2.28 -4.50
CA VAL A 33 -16.23 1.51 -3.77
C VAL A 33 -14.88 2.22 -3.97
N GLY A 34 -14.36 2.79 -2.89
CA GLY A 34 -13.00 3.31 -2.85
C GLY A 34 -12.04 2.23 -2.35
N PHE A 35 -10.89 2.07 -3.00
CA PHE A 35 -9.82 1.23 -2.50
C PHE A 35 -8.89 2.08 -1.64
N LEU A 36 -8.67 1.65 -0.40
CA LEU A 36 -7.64 2.19 0.46
C LEU A 36 -6.44 1.24 0.42
N ASP A 37 -5.32 1.70 -0.11
CA ASP A 37 -4.04 1.00 -0.01
C ASP A 37 -3.24 1.59 1.16
N VAL A 38 -2.90 0.74 2.12
CA VAL A 38 -2.25 1.16 3.37
C VAL A 38 -0.77 0.82 3.29
N SER A 39 0.09 1.83 3.24
CA SER A 39 1.54 1.63 3.24
C SER A 39 2.08 1.32 4.65
N VAL A 40 2.99 0.36 4.72
CA VAL A 40 3.78 0.04 5.91
C VAL A 40 5.25 0.27 5.57
N PRO A 41 6.00 1.10 6.33
CA PRO A 41 7.40 1.34 6.04
C PRO A 41 8.22 0.05 6.16
N PRO A 42 9.34 -0.06 5.43
CA PRO A 42 10.28 -1.16 5.58
C PRO A 42 10.83 -1.27 7.01
N ASP A 43 10.87 -2.50 7.53
CA ASP A 43 11.41 -2.83 8.84
C ASP A 43 12.20 -4.16 8.74
N PHE A 44 13.35 -4.26 9.40
CA PHE A 44 14.14 -5.49 9.39
C PHE A 44 13.55 -6.50 10.37
N VAL A 45 13.53 -7.78 9.98
CA VAL A 45 13.13 -8.88 10.86
C VAL A 45 14.39 -9.38 11.58
N PRO A 46 14.58 -9.06 12.87
CA PRO A 46 15.87 -9.31 13.55
C PRO A 46 16.19 -10.79 13.68
N GLU A 47 15.18 -11.65 13.80
CA GLU A 47 15.35 -13.09 13.95
C GLU A 47 15.82 -13.76 12.65
N GLU A 48 15.61 -13.11 11.51
CA GLU A 48 15.93 -13.62 10.17
C GLU A 48 17.06 -12.82 9.50
N THR A 49 17.62 -11.83 10.20
CA THR A 49 18.70 -10.96 9.71
C THR A 49 19.98 -11.25 10.47
N SER A 50 21.09 -11.39 9.75
CA SER A 50 22.41 -11.60 10.37
C SER A 50 22.81 -10.39 11.21
N GLY A 51 23.23 -10.64 12.45
CA GLY A 51 23.92 -9.66 13.28
C GLY A 51 25.43 -9.63 13.02
N ASP A 52 26.21 -9.32 14.05
CA ASP A 52 27.66 -9.26 13.94
C ASP A 52 28.27 -10.67 13.77
N VAL A 53 29.12 -10.83 12.75
CA VAL A 53 29.79 -12.10 12.45
C VAL A 53 31.30 -11.86 12.29
N MET A 54 32.11 -12.68 12.94
CA MET A 54 33.57 -12.70 12.79
C MET A 54 34.01 -13.98 12.08
N VAL A 55 34.78 -13.82 11.00
CA VAL A 55 35.33 -14.93 10.21
C VAL A 55 36.84 -14.75 10.07
N PRO A 56 37.65 -15.81 10.23
CA PRO A 56 39.09 -15.76 9.99
C PRO A 56 39.45 -15.36 8.56
N GLU A 57 40.66 -14.86 8.36
CA GLU A 57 41.18 -14.57 7.02
C GLU A 57 41.10 -15.82 6.12
N GLY A 58 40.63 -15.63 4.88
CA GLY A 58 40.41 -16.71 3.93
C GLY A 58 39.17 -17.56 4.19
N GLY A 59 38.42 -17.30 5.26
CA GLY A 59 37.13 -17.93 5.53
C GLY A 59 35.99 -17.35 4.69
N THR A 60 34.85 -18.04 4.72
CA THR A 60 33.63 -17.66 4.00
C THR A 60 32.53 -17.28 4.97
N VAL A 61 31.84 -16.17 4.68
CA VAL A 61 30.66 -15.72 5.43
C VAL A 61 29.43 -15.68 4.52
N LYS A 62 28.27 -16.05 5.06
CA LYS A 62 26.96 -15.83 4.43
C LYS A 62 26.18 -14.87 5.32
N LEU A 63 25.82 -13.72 4.76
CA LEU A 63 24.95 -12.73 5.41
C LEU A 63 23.53 -12.89 4.86
N THR A 64 22.55 -12.88 5.75
CA THR A 64 21.12 -12.97 5.43
C THR A 64 20.45 -11.68 5.92
N CYS A 65 19.47 -11.17 5.17
CA CYS A 65 18.71 -9.99 5.57
C CYS A 65 17.26 -10.15 5.11
N ARG A 66 16.33 -10.06 6.05
CA ARG A 66 14.90 -10.07 5.78
C ARG A 66 14.28 -8.75 6.20
N ALA A 67 13.54 -8.13 5.31
CA ALA A 67 12.78 -6.92 5.58
C ALA A 67 11.30 -7.16 5.28
N ARG A 68 10.43 -6.55 6.08
CA ARG A 68 8.97 -6.54 5.91
C ARG A 68 8.48 -5.12 5.64
N GLY A 69 7.41 -4.97 4.89
CA GLY A 69 6.82 -3.67 4.57
C GLY A 69 5.77 -3.80 3.47
N HIS A 70 4.99 -2.75 3.26
CA HIS A 70 4.05 -2.67 2.14
C HIS A 70 4.17 -1.30 1.44
N PRO A 71 4.52 -1.26 0.15
CA PRO A 71 4.83 -2.40 -0.73
C PRO A 71 6.11 -3.15 -0.30
N GLU A 72 6.31 -4.35 -0.85
CA GLU A 72 7.45 -5.21 -0.53
C GLU A 72 8.79 -4.45 -0.67
N PRO A 73 9.65 -4.46 0.36
CA PRO A 73 10.88 -3.67 0.35
C PRO A 73 11.94 -4.24 -0.60
N HIS A 74 12.74 -3.35 -1.19
CA HIS A 74 13.92 -3.73 -1.96
C HIS A 74 15.17 -3.70 -1.07
N VAL A 75 15.81 -4.86 -0.88
CA VAL A 75 17.02 -5.01 -0.05
C VAL A 75 18.26 -4.95 -0.93
N GLN A 76 19.27 -4.20 -0.49
CA GLN A 76 20.54 -4.05 -1.18
C GLN A 76 21.68 -3.95 -0.19
N TRP A 77 22.78 -4.63 -0.51
CA TRP A 77 23.96 -4.68 0.34
C TRP A 77 24.95 -3.59 -0.05
N ARG A 78 25.61 -3.00 0.95
CA ARG A 78 26.65 -1.98 0.79
C ARG A 78 27.73 -2.18 1.85
N ARG A 79 28.96 -1.80 1.55
CA ARG A 79 30.01 -1.70 2.56
C ARG A 79 29.76 -0.46 3.43
N GLU A 80 30.11 -0.55 4.71
CA GLU A 80 29.96 0.55 5.65
C GLU A 80 30.85 1.74 5.28
N ASP A 81 32.08 1.45 4.84
CA ASP A 81 33.06 2.43 4.36
C ASP A 81 32.67 3.08 3.02
N GLY A 82 31.56 2.66 2.41
CA GLY A 82 31.11 3.15 1.11
C GLY A 82 31.94 2.65 -0.06
N GLY A 83 32.89 1.73 0.17
CA GLY A 83 33.67 1.13 -0.91
C GLY A 83 32.86 0.12 -1.73
N ASP A 84 33.36 -0.20 -2.92
CA ASP A 84 32.73 -1.17 -3.81
C ASP A 84 32.77 -2.60 -3.25
N ILE A 85 31.70 -3.36 -3.50
CA ILE A 85 31.67 -4.80 -3.24
C ILE A 85 32.29 -5.50 -4.46
N VAL A 86 33.45 -6.13 -4.27
CA VAL A 86 34.13 -6.88 -5.33
C VAL A 86 33.42 -8.21 -5.54
N ILE A 87 32.56 -8.28 -6.55
CA ILE A 87 31.93 -9.52 -6.99
C ILE A 87 32.94 -10.25 -7.88
N LYS A 88 33.53 -11.32 -7.37
CA LYS A 88 34.32 -12.24 -8.19
C LYS A 88 33.36 -13.15 -8.94
N GLU A 89 32.88 -12.70 -10.09
CA GLU A 89 32.16 -13.57 -11.02
C GLU A 89 33.09 -14.75 -11.41
N PRO A 90 32.63 -16.01 -11.36
CA PRO A 90 33.31 -17.08 -12.06
C PRO A 90 33.15 -16.82 -13.57
N ALA A 91 34.09 -16.05 -14.12
CA ALA A 91 34.29 -15.73 -15.53
C ALA A 91 33.15 -16.10 -16.50
N GLY A 92 32.33 -15.12 -16.91
CA GLY A 92 31.66 -15.29 -18.21
C GLY A 92 30.45 -14.44 -18.61
N GLN A 93 29.88 -13.52 -17.82
CA GLN A 93 28.80 -12.68 -18.37
C GLN A 93 28.64 -11.34 -17.65
N ARG A 94 29.12 -10.27 -18.33
CA ARG A 94 28.91 -8.87 -17.92
C ARG A 94 27.42 -8.53 -17.98
N THR A 95 26.78 -8.49 -16.83
CA THR A 95 25.55 -7.70 -16.63
C THR A 95 25.68 -7.04 -15.27
N GLY A 96 25.59 -5.71 -15.22
CA GLY A 96 25.58 -4.95 -13.97
C GLY A 96 24.56 -5.55 -13.00
N GLY A 97 25.06 -6.22 -11.98
CA GLY A 97 24.25 -7.09 -11.12
C GLY A 97 23.56 -6.29 -10.03
N THR A 98 22.26 -6.06 -10.19
CA THR A 98 21.37 -5.77 -9.06
C THR A 98 21.33 -7.04 -8.20
N LEU A 99 21.79 -6.94 -6.95
CA LEU A 99 21.75 -8.04 -5.99
C LEU A 99 20.30 -8.36 -5.66
N GLY A 100 19.71 -9.32 -6.37
CA GLY A 100 18.33 -9.73 -6.22
C GLY A 100 18.15 -10.73 -5.07
N LYS A 101 17.45 -10.28 -4.03
CA LYS A 101 16.42 -10.96 -3.21
C LYS A 101 16.45 -12.51 -3.11
N GLU A 102 16.74 -12.99 -1.92
CA GLU A 102 16.00 -14.08 -1.25
C GLU A 102 15.68 -13.63 0.19
#